data_AF-A0A6L9S2S9-F1
#
_entry.id   AF-A0A6L9S2S9-F1
#
_cell.length_a   1.000
_cell.length_b   1.000
_cell.length_c   1.000
_cell.angle_alpha   90.00
_cell.angle_beta   90.00
_cell.angle_gamma   90.00
#
_symmetry.space_group_name_H-M   'P 1'
#
loop_
_entity.id
_entity.type
_entity.pdbx_description
1 polymer ?
#
loop_
_entity_poly.entity_id
_entity_poly.type
_entity_poly.pdbx_seq_one_letter_code
_entity_poly.pdbx_strand_id
1 'polypeptide(L)'
;MQGPESTGDVDPVVVNAVQVVRDRFGAIGLRSLISLATRELARVEQAETDLAAIDNGDPAVQPVNDSPDAADTQAWLAYTEYDRD
;
A
#
# COMPACT_ATOMS: atom_id res chain seq x y z
N MET A 1 -27.42 2.47 0.55
CA MET A 1 -27.24 3.71 -0.22
C MET A 1 -26.14 3.42 -1.23
N GLN A 2 -26.50 2.90 -2.40
CA GLN A 2 -25.55 2.78 -3.51
C GLN A 2 -25.25 4.20 -3.96
N GLY A 3 -24.00 4.65 -3.80
CA GLY A 3 -23.55 5.94 -4.29
C GLY A 3 -23.78 6.04 -5.80
N PRO A 4 -23.88 7.26 -6.35
CA PRO A 4 -24.12 7.42 -7.78
C PRO A 4 -23.03 6.67 -8.53
N GLU A 5 -23.42 5.71 -9.36
CA GLU A 5 -22.53 5.13 -10.36
C GLU A 5 -22.10 6.31 -11.24
N SER A 6 -20.94 6.89 -10.94
CA SER A 6 -20.25 7.76 -11.87
C SER A 6 -19.88 6.88 -13.06
N THR A 7 -20.80 6.74 -14.02
CA THR A 7 -20.42 6.69 -15.43
C THR A 7 -19.84 8.05 -15.80
N GLY A 8 -18.81 8.47 -15.06
CA GLY A 8 -18.08 9.70 -15.25
C GLY A 8 -17.21 9.50 -16.47
N ASP A 9 -17.22 10.49 -17.36
CA ASP A 9 -16.37 10.52 -18.53
C ASP A 9 -14.98 9.95 -18.23
N VAL A 10 -14.59 8.91 -18.97
CA VAL A 10 -13.25 8.34 -18.86
C VAL A 10 -12.26 9.47 -19.13
N ASP A 11 -11.32 9.69 -18.20
CA ASP A 11 -10.34 10.76 -18.31
C ASP A 11 -9.71 10.76 -19.73
N PRO A 12 -9.68 11.91 -20.43
CA PRO A 12 -9.14 11.99 -21.80
C PRO A 12 -7.71 11.46 -21.94
N VAL A 13 -6.90 11.52 -20.87
CA VAL A 13 -5.55 10.95 -20.83
C VAL A 13 -5.61 9.43 -20.88
N VAL A 14 -6.54 8.80 -20.15
CA VAL A 14 -6.76 7.34 -20.18
C VAL A 14 -7.24 6.91 -21.57
N VAL A 15 -8.19 7.65 -22.16
CA VAL A 15 -8.65 7.40 -23.52
C VAL A 15 -7.49 7.46 -24.52
N ASN A 16 -6.67 8.51 -24.45
CA ASN A 16 -5.51 8.68 -25.32
C ASN A 16 -4.49 7.54 -25.14
N ALA A 17 -4.17 7.15 -23.89
CA ALA A 17 -3.25 6.06 -23.61
C ALA A 17 -3.72 4.73 -24.22
N VAL A 18 -5.02 4.41 -24.10
CA VAL A 18 -5.62 3.21 -24.70
C VAL A 18 -5.55 3.26 -26.23
N GLN A 19 -5.84 4.42 -26.83
CA GLN A 19 -5.74 4.60 -28.28
C GLN A 19 -4.31 4.42 -28.79
N VAL A 20 -3.31 5.01 -28.13
CA VAL A 20 -1.89 4.84 -28.49
C VAL A 20 -1.47 3.36 -28.42
N VAL A 21 -1.89 2.63 -27.39
CA VAL A 21 -1.58 1.20 -27.26
C VAL A 21 -2.25 0.38 -28.36
N ARG A 22 -3.53 0.66 -28.65
CA ARG A 22 -4.26 0.03 -29.75
C ARG A 22 -3.57 0.27 -31.09
N ASP A 23 -3.22 1.51 -31.37
CA ASP A 23 -2.71 1.91 -32.69
C ASP A 23 -1.30 1.34 -32.94
N ARG A 24 -0.50 1.15 -31.88
CA ARG A 24 0.87 0.64 -31.97
C ARG A 24 0.99 -0.87 -31.84
N PHE A 25 0.11 -1.53 -31.07
CA PHE A 25 0.23 -2.95 -30.72
C PHE A 25 -1.04 -3.78 -31.01
N GLY A 26 -2.10 -3.15 -31.49
CA GLY A 26 -3.36 -3.81 -31.84
C GLY A 26 -4.04 -4.50 -30.66
N ALA A 27 -4.84 -5.53 -30.97
CA ALA A 27 -5.60 -6.28 -29.97
C ALA A 27 -4.72 -7.00 -28.93
N ILE A 28 -3.48 -7.38 -29.30
CA ILE A 28 -2.55 -8.02 -28.36
C ILE A 28 -2.11 -7.02 -27.29
N GLY A 29 -1.76 -5.79 -27.67
CA GLY A 29 -1.41 -4.74 -26.72
C GLY A 29 -2.55 -4.40 -25.77
N LEU A 30 -3.79 -4.33 -26.27
CA LEU A 30 -4.96 -4.08 -25.42
C LEU A 30 -5.19 -5.19 -24.40
N ARG A 31 -5.05 -6.45 -24.78
CA ARG A 31 -5.14 -7.58 -23.83
C ARG A 31 -4.07 -7.51 -22.75
N SER A 32 -2.84 -7.17 -23.13
CA SER A 32 -1.75 -6.96 -22.16
C SER A 32 -2.02 -5.79 -21.23
N LEU A 33 -2.56 -4.69 -21.74
CA LEU A 33 -2.94 -3.52 -20.94
C LEU A 33 -4.03 -3.88 -19.92
N ILE A 34 -5.06 -4.62 -20.34
CA ILE A 34 -6.12 -5.10 -19.44
C ILE A 34 -5.52 -6.00 -18.35
N SER A 35 -4.70 -6.97 -18.73
CA SER A 35 -4.03 -7.87 -17.76
C SER A 35 -3.16 -7.12 -16.75
N LEU A 36 -2.49 -6.04 -17.16
CA LEU A 36 -1.74 -5.18 -16.26
C LEU A 36 -2.67 -4.38 -15.35
N ALA A 37 -3.67 -3.69 -15.91
CA ALA A 37 -4.61 -2.88 -15.16
C ALA A 37 -5.37 -3.70 -14.10
N THR A 38 -5.81 -4.92 -14.43
CA THR A 38 -6.45 -5.83 -13.47
C THR A 38 -5.53 -6.19 -12.31
N ARG A 39 -4.24 -6.42 -12.56
CA ARG A 39 -3.27 -6.72 -11.50
C ARG A 39 -3.03 -5.52 -10.60
N GLU A 40 -2.94 -4.32 -11.17
CA GLU A 40 -2.77 -3.10 -10.38
C GLU A 40 -4.02 -2.79 -9.54
N LEU A 41 -5.23 -2.99 -10.09
CA LEU A 41 -6.46 -2.86 -9.32
C LEU A 41 -6.48 -3.80 -8.11
N ALA A 42 -6.14 -5.08 -8.31
CA ALA A 42 -6.08 -6.04 -7.22
C ALA A 42 -5.05 -5.66 -6.13
N ARG A 43 -3.93 -5.03 -6.50
CA ARG A 43 -2.95 -4.51 -5.51
C ARG A 43 -3.51 -3.34 -4.72
N VAL A 44 -4.22 -2.43 -5.37
CA VAL A 44 -4.84 -1.27 -4.71
C VAL A 44 -5.91 -1.75 -3.73
N GLU A 45 -6.80 -2.65 -4.16
CA GLU A 45 -7.84 -3.23 -3.31
C GLU A 45 -7.25 -3.96 -2.09
N GLN A 46 -6.14 -4.68 -2.27
CA GLN A 46 -5.43 -5.31 -1.16
C GLN A 46 -4.85 -4.27 -0.20
N ALA A 47 -4.19 -3.23 -0.71
CA ALA A 47 -3.62 -2.17 0.11
C ALA A 47 -4.71 -1.38 0.88
N GLU A 48 -5.87 -1.16 0.27
CA GLU A 48 -7.03 -0.56 0.95
C GLU A 48 -7.57 -1.46 2.06
N THR A 49 -7.62 -2.78 1.82
CA THR A 49 -8.01 -3.75 2.85
C THR A 49 -7.03 -3.75 4.02
N ASP A 50 -5.72 -3.73 3.74
CA ASP A 50 -4.68 -3.69 4.76
C ASP A 50 -4.75 -2.38 5.58
N LEU A 51 -5.00 -1.25 4.91
CA LEU A 51 -5.19 0.04 5.57
C LEU A 51 -6.44 0.05 6.47
N ALA A 52 -7.55 -0.49 5.99
CA ALA A 52 -8.79 -0.60 6.76
C ALA A 52 -8.62 -1.53 7.98
N ALA A 53 -7.78 -2.55 7.90
CA ALA A 53 -7.44 -3.41 9.03
C ALA A 53 -6.61 -2.67 10.10
N ILE A 54 -5.75 -1.73 9.70
CA ILE A 54 -5.01 -0.86 10.61
C ILE A 54 -5.96 0.16 11.27
N ASP A 55 -6.88 0.76 10.51
CA ASP A 55 -7.79 1.80 11.00
C ASP A 55 -8.91 1.25 11.92
N ASN A 56 -9.35 0.02 11.70
CA ASN A 56 -10.31 -0.68 12.59
C ASN A 56 -9.63 -1.43 13.75
N GLY A 57 -8.30 -1.41 13.81
CA GLY A 57 -7.51 -2.00 14.89
C GLY A 57 -7.25 -1.01 16.02
N ASP A 58 -8.10 -1.05 17.05
CA ASP A 58 -7.70 -0.75 18.43
C ASP A 58 -6.29 -1.38 18.67
N PRO A 59 -5.33 -0.69 19.31
CA PRO A 59 -3.93 -1.07 19.22
C PRO A 59 -3.79 -2.52 19.69
N ALA A 60 -3.37 -3.39 18.78
CA ALA A 60 -3.11 -4.78 19.10
C ALA A 60 -2.14 -4.81 20.28
N VAL A 61 -2.67 -5.12 21.46
CA VAL A 61 -1.88 -5.41 22.64
C VAL A 61 -1.02 -6.61 22.26
N GLN A 62 0.29 -6.36 22.18
CA GLN A 62 1.33 -7.33 21.87
C GLN A 62 1.21 -8.60 22.74
N PRO A 63 1.58 -9.79 22.24
CA PRO A 63 2.44 -10.63 23.04
C PRO A 63 3.83 -10.00 23.00
N VAL A 64 4.22 -9.35 24.11
CA VAL A 64 5.62 -9.01 24.42
C VAL A 64 6.38 -10.33 24.52
N ASN A 65 6.86 -10.85 23.39
CA ASN A 65 7.76 -11.98 23.35
C ASN A 65 9.10 -11.49 22.80
N ASP A 66 10.03 -11.45 23.74
CA ASP A 66 11.42 -11.02 23.67
C ASP A 66 11.62 -9.56 23.26
N SER A 67 11.82 -8.72 24.28
CA SER A 67 12.56 -7.48 24.13
C SER A 67 14.06 -7.82 24.05
N PRO A 68 14.71 -7.80 22.86
CA PRO A 68 16.16 -7.71 22.77
C PRO A 68 16.70 -6.36 23.29
N ASP A 69 15.81 -5.40 23.55
CA ASP A 69 16.12 -4.02 23.91
C ASP A 69 16.42 -3.82 25.41
N ALA A 70 16.13 -4.81 26.26
CA ALA A 70 16.47 -4.67 27.69
C ALA A 70 17.99 -4.59 27.92
N ALA A 71 18.80 -5.33 27.16
CA ALA A 71 20.26 -5.28 27.31
C ALA A 71 20.85 -3.99 26.72
N ASP A 72 20.36 -3.55 25.55
CA ASP A 72 20.82 -2.32 24.90
C ASP A 72 20.40 -1.07 25.69
N THR A 73 19.20 -1.09 26.29
CA THR A 73 18.76 -0.05 27.21
C THR A 73 19.62 0.00 28.49
N GLN A 74 19.98 -1.14 29.06
CA GLN A 74 20.87 -1.20 30.24
C GLN A 74 22.30 -0.75 29.90
N ALA A 75 22.81 -1.08 28.70
CA ALA A 75 24.11 -0.62 28.23
C ALA A 75 24.16 0.90 28.02
N TRP A 76 23.07 1.49 27.51
CA TRP A 76 22.94 2.93 27.36
C TRP A 76 22.91 3.67 28.70
N LEU A 77 22.14 3.17 29.67
CA LEU A 77 22.06 3.77 31.01
C LEU A 77 23.42 3.76 31.72
N ALA A 78 24.13 2.63 31.67
CA ALA A 78 25.46 2.48 32.26
C ALA A 78 26.51 3.41 31.63
N TYR A 79 26.43 3.67 30.32
CA TYR A 79 27.31 4.62 29.65
C TYR A 79 27.04 6.07 30.09
N THR A 80 25.77 6.46 30.27
CA THR A 80 25.41 7.82 30.66
C THR A 80 25.61 8.14 32.14
N GLU A 81 25.63 7.13 33.02
CA GLU A 81 25.92 7.31 34.45
C GLU A 81 27.42 7.42 34.75
N TYR A 82 28.30 6.96 33.86
CA TYR A 82 29.76 7.05 34.02
C TYR A 82 30.31 8.47 33.78
N ASP A 83 29.53 9.37 33.16
CA ASP A 83 29.95 10.74 32.81
C ASP A 83 29.47 11.80 33.82
N ARG A 84 29.09 11.38 35.04
CA ARG A 84 28.49 12.26 36.07
C ARG A 84 29.32 12.52 37.32
N ASP A 85 30.59 12.10 37.37
CA ASP A 85 31.54 12.46 38.44
C ASP A 85 32.73 13.29 37.91
#